data_AF-A0A8K0CIN0-F1
#
_entry.id   AF-A0A8K0CIN0-F1
#
_cell.length_a   1.000
_cell.length_b   1.000
_cell.length_c   1.000
_cell.angle_alpha   90.00
_cell.angle_beta   90.00
_cell.angle_gamma   90.00
#
_symmetry.space_group_name_H-M   'P 1'
#
loop_
_entity.id
_entity.type
_entity.pdbx_description
1 polymer ?
#
loop_
_entity_poly.entity_id
_entity_poly.type
_entity_poly.pdbx_seq_one_letter_code
_entity_poly.pdbx_strand_id
1 'polypeptide(L)'
;MVISKTPIQPEIITAYEEQLERTGNVIYLGCRLNDNWNISKEIRIITEKARTQDAIYFRLLYGIEGWTLTDTLLRKLKAFERRLYMRVLLISWMDRIRNEIVLQRINKDTEEQ
;
A
#
# COMPACT_ATOMS: atom_id res chain seq x y z
N MET A 1 -14.46 -20.57 11.52
CA MET A 1 -13.45 -20.94 10.52
C MET A 1 -12.27 -21.60 11.23
N VAL A 2 -11.71 -22.70 10.72
CA VAL A 2 -10.62 -23.45 11.39
C VAL A 2 -9.39 -23.53 10.49
N ILE A 3 -8.22 -23.18 11.03
CA ILE A 3 -6.91 -23.31 10.37
C ILE A 3 -6.06 -24.26 11.22
N SER A 4 -5.75 -25.45 10.68
CA SER A 4 -4.86 -26.40 11.35
C SER A 4 -3.89 -27.01 10.35
N LYS A 5 -2.64 -27.20 10.77
CA LYS A 5 -1.59 -27.90 10.01
C LYS A 5 -1.68 -29.41 10.14
N THR A 6 -2.35 -29.90 11.18
CA THR A 6 -2.62 -31.33 11.34
C THR A 6 -3.91 -31.67 10.60
N PRO A 7 -3.96 -32.83 9.90
CA PRO A 7 -5.21 -33.33 9.35
C PRO A 7 -6.13 -33.67 10.52
N ILE A 8 -7.01 -32.74 10.87
CA ILE A 8 -8.11 -33.01 11.79
C ILE A 8 -9.05 -33.94 11.03
N GLN A 9 -9.47 -35.05 11.66
CA GLN A 9 -10.50 -35.93 11.13
C GLN A 9 -11.76 -35.10 10.83
N PRO A 10 -12.66 -35.52 9.91
CA PRO A 10 -13.86 -34.77 9.57
C PRO A 10 -14.91 -34.83 10.70
N GLU A 11 -14.53 -34.41 11.90
CA GLU A 11 -15.46 -34.06 12.95
C GLU A 11 -15.98 -32.66 12.66
N ILE A 12 -17.30 -32.51 12.74
CA ILE A 12 -18.00 -31.26 12.47
C ILE A 12 -17.58 -30.26 13.53
N ILE A 13 -16.61 -29.39 13.21
CA ILE A 13 -16.17 -28.35 14.14
C ILE A 13 -17.26 -27.28 14.14
N THR A 14 -18.03 -27.25 15.22
CA THR A 14 -19.05 -26.22 15.47
C THR A 14 -18.45 -25.14 16.36
N ALA A 15 -18.66 -23.88 15.99
CA ALA A 15 -18.44 -22.76 16.89
C ALA A 15 -19.77 -22.02 16.99
N TYR A 16 -20.28 -21.83 18.21
CA TYR A 16 -21.56 -21.17 18.44
C TYR A 16 -22.71 -21.78 17.61
N GLU A 17 -22.76 -23.11 17.53
CA GLU A 17 -23.79 -23.88 16.79
C GLU A 17 -23.75 -23.74 15.24
N GLU A 18 -22.82 -22.96 14.68
CA GLU A 18 -22.58 -22.89 13.23
C GLU A 18 -21.47 -23.86 12.78
N GLN A 19 -21.70 -24.54 11.65
CA GLN A 19 -20.69 -25.40 11.02
C GLN A 19 -19.58 -24.55 10.40
N LEU A 20 -18.33 -24.81 10.77
CA LEU A 20 -17.20 -24.08 10.24
C LEU A 20 -16.67 -24.71 8.94
N GLU A 21 -16.70 -23.94 7.86
CA GLU A 21 -16.05 -24.34 6.60
C GLU A 21 -14.52 -24.32 6.72
N ARG A 22 -13.86 -25.30 6.08
CA ARG A 22 -12.40 -25.36 5.94
C ARG A 22 -11.96 -24.55 4.73
N THR A 23 -11.28 -23.44 4.96
CA THR A 23 -10.74 -22.59 3.89
C THR A 23 -9.22 -22.75 3.81
N GLY A 24 -8.69 -23.11 2.63
CA GLY A 24 -7.25 -23.32 2.42
C GLY A 24 -6.41 -22.05 2.27
N ASN A 25 -7.04 -20.86 2.20
CA ASN A 25 -6.34 -19.59 2.06
C ASN A 25 -7.12 -18.47 2.73
N VAL A 26 -6.55 -17.84 3.76
CA VAL A 26 -7.16 -16.67 4.40
C VAL A 26 -6.14 -15.58 4.65
N ILE A 27 -6.59 -14.35 4.46
CA ILE A 27 -5.81 -13.15 4.78
C ILE A 27 -6.25 -12.70 6.17
N TYR A 28 -5.33 -12.74 7.14
CA TYR A 28 -5.58 -12.26 8.50
C TYR A 28 -4.51 -11.25 8.89
N LEU A 29 -4.95 -10.03 9.24
CA LEU A 29 -4.05 -8.91 9.58
C LEU A 29 -2.94 -8.68 8.54
N GLY A 30 -3.23 -8.93 7.26
CA GLY A 30 -2.28 -8.81 6.16
C GLY A 30 -1.36 -10.02 5.94
N CYS A 31 -1.42 -11.04 6.81
CA CYS A 31 -0.70 -12.30 6.66
C CYS A 31 -1.55 -13.31 5.88
N ARG A 32 -0.97 -13.95 4.87
CA ARG A 32 -1.64 -15.00 4.10
C ARG A 32 -1.45 -16.36 4.75
N LEU A 33 -2.45 -16.85 5.46
CA LEU A 33 -2.46 -18.15 6.10
C LEU A 33 -2.90 -19.21 5.09
N ASN A 34 -2.01 -20.17 4.81
CA ASN A 34 -2.27 -21.34 3.98
C ASN A 34 -1.67 -22.60 4.63
N ASP A 35 -1.97 -23.79 4.10
CA ASP A 35 -1.44 -25.05 4.63
C ASP A 35 0.11 -25.10 4.62
N ASN A 36 0.74 -24.38 3.69
CA ASN A 36 2.19 -24.26 3.54
C ASN A 36 2.81 -23.09 4.33
N TRP A 37 2.07 -22.50 5.27
CA TRP A 37 2.46 -21.26 5.93
C TRP A 37 3.69 -21.45 6.82
N ASN A 38 4.71 -20.65 6.57
CA ASN A 38 5.98 -20.66 7.29
C ASN A 38 6.27 -19.28 7.86
N ILE A 39 6.26 -19.20 9.19
CA ILE A 39 6.45 -17.94 9.94
C ILE A 39 7.77 -17.25 9.62
N SER A 40 8.85 -18.01 9.43
CA SER A 40 10.18 -17.47 9.12
C SER A 40 10.23 -16.84 7.74
N LYS A 41 9.49 -17.38 6.76
CA LYS A 41 9.38 -16.80 5.42
C LYS A 41 8.60 -15.48 5.45
N GLU A 42 7.49 -15.43 6.19
CA GLU A 42 6.69 -14.22 6.35
C GLU A 42 7.45 -13.10 7.06
N ILE A 43 8.09 -13.39 8.19
CA ILE A 43 8.92 -12.40 8.93
C ILE A 43 9.99 -11.81 8.00
N ARG A 44 10.62 -12.66 7.18
CA ARG A 44 11.62 -12.20 6.21
C ARG A 44 11.03 -11.29 5.14
N ILE A 45 9.87 -11.65 4.56
CA ILE A 45 9.19 -10.82 3.55
C ILE A 45 8.82 -9.46 4.13
N ILE A 46 8.24 -9.42 5.33
CA ILE A 46 7.84 -8.19 6.01
C ILE A 46 9.08 -7.33 6.33
N THR A 47 10.14 -7.93 6.86
CA THR A 47 11.40 -7.24 7.17
C THR A 47 12.05 -6.68 5.90
N GLU A 48 12.08 -7.45 4.80
CA GLU A 48 12.66 -7.00 3.53
C GLU A 48 11.84 -5.85 2.91
N LYS A 49 10.51 -5.92 3.02
CA LYS A 49 9.61 -4.87 2.57
C LYS A 49 9.85 -3.57 3.35
N ALA A 50 9.96 -3.65 4.68
CA ALA A 50 10.27 -2.50 5.52
C ALA A 50 11.65 -1.91 5.18
N ARG A 51 12.69 -2.73 5.06
CA ARG A 51 14.04 -2.29 4.65
C ARG A 51 14.05 -1.56 3.32
N THR A 52 13.33 -2.09 2.34
CA THR A 52 13.24 -1.47 1.00
C THR A 52 12.55 -0.11 1.10
N GLN A 53 11.45 -0.02 1.86
CA GLN A 53 10.73 1.22 2.07
C GLN A 53 11.59 2.28 2.79
N ASP A 54 12.29 1.89 3.85
CA ASP A 54 13.18 2.77 4.61
C ASP A 54 14.37 3.23 3.74
N ALA A 55 14.97 2.34 2.96
CA ALA A 55 16.06 2.69 2.05
C ALA A 55 15.62 3.72 0.99
N ILE A 56 14.40 3.59 0.46
CA ILE A 56 13.84 4.58 -0.47
C ILE A 56 13.64 5.93 0.24
N TYR A 57 13.15 5.92 1.48
CA TYR A 57 12.96 7.13 2.28
C TYR A 57 14.28 7.86 2.52
N PHE A 58 15.32 7.17 3.01
CA PHE A 58 16.64 7.76 3.23
C PHE A 58 17.27 8.27 1.94
N ARG A 59 17.08 7.55 0.82
CA ARG A 59 17.56 7.98 -0.51
C ARG A 59 16.92 9.28 -0.96
N LEU A 60 15.62 9.44 -0.73
CA LEU A 60 14.88 10.66 -1.05
C LEU A 60 15.29 11.82 -0.13
N LEU A 61 15.44 11.56 1.17
CA LEU A 61 15.87 12.55 2.16
C LEU A 61 17.26 13.12 1.82
N TYR A 62 18.22 12.24 1.56
CA TYR A 62 19.58 12.64 1.16
C TYR A 62 19.59 13.39 -0.18
N GLY A 63 18.70 13.03 -1.11
CA GLY A 63 18.53 13.74 -2.37
C GLY A 63 18.08 15.19 -2.17
N ILE A 64 17.25 15.47 -1.16
CA ILE A 64 16.77 16.83 -0.85
C ILE A 64 17.87 17.65 -0.17
N GLU A 65 18.66 17.05 0.72
CA GLU A 65 19.77 17.72 1.40
C GLU A 65 20.96 18.00 0.47
N GLY A 66 21.21 17.09 -0.49
CA GLY A 66 22.39 17.14 -1.36
C GLY A 66 22.19 17.81 -2.72
N TRP A 67 20.95 18.02 -3.19
CA TRP A 67 20.70 18.64 -4.49
C TRP A 67 20.25 20.10 -4.36
N THR A 68 20.99 21.00 -4.99
CA THR A 68 20.50 22.33 -5.31
C THR A 68 19.32 22.20 -6.28
N LEU A 69 18.12 22.45 -5.77
CA LEU A 69 16.88 22.34 -6.54
C LEU A 69 16.87 23.42 -7.62
N THR A 70 17.15 23.05 -8.87
CA THR A 70 17.01 23.97 -10.00
C THR A 70 15.53 24.17 -10.33
N ASP A 71 15.17 25.35 -10.87
CA ASP A 71 13.80 25.65 -11.29
C ASP A 71 13.21 24.60 -12.25
N THR A 72 14.06 23.96 -13.05
CA THR A 72 13.65 22.89 -13.96
C THR A 72 13.21 21.64 -13.21
N LEU A 73 13.88 21.28 -12.11
CA LEU A 73 13.48 20.17 -11.25
C LEU A 73 12.22 20.52 -10.46
N LEU A 74 12.10 21.76 -9.97
CA LEU A 74 10.89 22.21 -9.28
C LEU A 74 9.65 22.11 -10.19
N ARG A 75 9.76 22.56 -11.46
CA ARG A 75 8.67 22.42 -12.43
C ARG A 75 8.29 20.96 -12.69
N LYS A 76 9.27 20.06 -12.78
CA LYS A 76 9.04 18.61 -12.93
C LYS A 76 8.38 18.02 -11.69
N LEU A 77 8.78 18.45 -10.49
CA LEU A 77 8.21 18.00 -9.23
C LEU A 77 6.75 18.43 -9.11
N LYS A 78 6.42 19.70 -9.41
CA LYS A 78 5.04 20.20 -9.44
C LYS A 78 4.17 19.43 -10.46
N ALA A 79 4.72 19.08 -11.62
CA ALA A 79 4.01 18.24 -12.60
C ALA A 79 3.80 16.81 -12.09
N PHE A 80 4.77 16.26 -11.36
CA PHE A 80 4.68 14.93 -10.75
C PHE A 80 3.65 14.90 -9.61
N GLU A 81 3.70 15.87 -8.70
CA GLU A 81 2.74 16.04 -7.61
C GLU A 81 1.30 16.10 -8.13
N ARG A 82 1.08 16.88 -9.18
CA ARG A 82 -0.22 16.98 -9.85
C ARG A 82 -0.70 15.64 -10.43
N ARG A 83 0.22 14.79 -10.91
CA ARG A 83 -0.10 13.43 -11.36
C ARG A 83 -0.47 12.51 -10.20
N LEU A 84 0.15 12.68 -9.03
CA LEU A 84 -0.24 11.95 -7.82
C LEU A 84 -1.65 12.33 -7.36
N TYR A 85 -1.97 13.63 -7.37
CA TYR A 85 -3.31 14.13 -7.07
C TYR A 85 -4.40 13.54 -7.96
N MET A 86 -4.15 13.47 -9.27
CA MET A 86 -5.08 12.80 -10.17
C MET A 86 -5.28 11.32 -9.83
N ARG A 87 -4.23 10.62 -9.39
CA ARG A 87 -4.36 9.21 -8.97
C ARG A 87 -5.14 9.03 -7.68
N VAL A 88 -4.93 9.90 -6.69
CA VAL A 88 -5.68 9.88 -5.43
C VAL A 88 -7.17 10.15 -5.68
N LEU A 89 -7.48 11.08 -6.59
CA LEU A 89 -8.85 11.39 -6.99
C LEU A 89 -9.46 10.39 -8.01
N LEU A 90 -8.71 9.35 -8.40
CA LEU A 90 -9.11 8.35 -9.40
C LEU A 90 -9.55 8.96 -10.75
N ILE A 91 -8.98 10.11 -11.12
CA ILE A 91 -9.30 10.80 -12.38
C ILE A 91 -8.54 10.13 -13.53
N SER A 92 -9.28 9.76 -14.58
CA SER A 92 -8.67 9.21 -15.78
C SER A 92 -7.96 10.32 -16.57
N TRP A 93 -6.84 9.98 -17.21
CA TRP A 93 -6.16 10.89 -18.13
C TRP A 93 -7.05 11.33 -19.31
N MET A 94 -8.08 10.54 -19.62
CA MET A 94 -9.05 10.84 -20.67
C MET A 94 -10.02 11.96 -20.30
N ASP A 95 -10.21 12.22 -19.01
CA ASP A 95 -11.17 13.23 -18.53
C ASP A 95 -10.70 14.67 -18.83
N ARG A 96 -9.44 14.85 -19.27
CA ARG A 96 -8.82 16.15 -19.65
C ARG A 96 -9.14 17.28 -18.68
N ILE A 97 -9.14 16.98 -17.38
CA ILE A 97 -9.53 17.93 -16.34
C ILE A 97 -8.45 19.00 -16.20
N ARG A 98 -8.88 20.26 -16.08
CA ARG A 98 -7.98 21.39 -15.85
C ARG A 98 -7.26 21.25 -14.51
N ASN A 99 -6.03 21.72 -14.53
CA ASN A 99 -5.14 21.72 -13.38
C ASN A 99 -5.75 22.42 -12.14
N GLU A 100 -6.35 23.59 -12.31
CA GLU A 100 -6.98 24.36 -11.23
C GLU A 100 -8.05 23.53 -10.48
N ILE A 101 -8.90 22.83 -11.21
CA ILE A 101 -9.99 22.01 -10.64
C ILE A 101 -9.43 20.86 -9.78
N VAL A 102 -8.29 20.28 -10.17
CA VAL A 102 -7.64 19.20 -9.41
C VAL A 102 -7.12 19.71 -8.07
N LEU A 103 -6.56 20.93 -8.04
CA LEU A 103 -6.05 21.53 -6.80
C LEU A 103 -7.19 21.98 -5.87
N GLN A 104 -8.28 22.53 -6.44
CA GLN A 104 -9.48 22.90 -5.68
C GLN A 104 -10.07 21.71 -4.94
N ARG A 105 -10.13 20.55 -5.59
CA ARG A 105 -10.63 19.31 -4.98
C ARG A 105 -9.77 18.81 -3.81
N ILE A 106 -8.51 19.20 -3.77
CA ILE A 106 -7.54 18.82 -2.72
C ILE A 106 -7.36 19.97 -1.70
N ASN A 107 -8.09 21.08 -1.87
CA ASN A 107 -7.98 22.29 -1.05
C ASN A 107 -6.56 22.86 -0.98
N LYS A 108 -5.76 22.69 -2.05
CA LYS A 108 -4.35 23.09 -2.04
C LYS A 108 -4.07 24.48 -2.60
N ASP A 109 -5.07 25.14 -3.19
CA ASP A 109 -4.92 26.47 -3.79
C ASP A 109 -4.59 27.57 -2.78
N THR A 110 -4.76 27.31 -1.47
CA THR A 110 -4.53 28.28 -0.39
C THR A 110 -3.09 28.25 0.15
N GLU A 111 -2.31 27.20 -0.13
CA GLU A 111 -0.94 27.06 0.43
C GLU A 111 0.15 27.74 -0.42
N GLU A 112 -0.17 28.16 -1.65
CA GLU A 112 0.78 28.81 -2.57
C GLU A 112 0.63 30.36 -2.62
N GLN A 113 -0.16 30.97 -1.72
CA GLN A 113 -0.30 32.43 -1.59
C GLN A 113 0.54 33.02 -0.46
#